data_AF-A0A7C7WGZ9-F1
#
_entry.id   AF-A0A7C7WGZ9-F1
#
_cell.length_a   1.000
_cell.length_b   1.000
_cell.length_c   1.000
_cell.angle_alpha   90.00
_cell.angle_beta   90.00
_cell.angle_gamma   90.00
#
_symmetry.space_group_name_H-M   'P 1'
#
loop_
_entity.id
_entity.type
_entity.pdbx_description
1 polymer ?
#
loop_
_entity_poly.entity_id
_entity_poly.type
_entity_poly.pdbx_seq_one_letter_code
_entity_poly.pdbx_strand_id
1 'polypeptide(L)'
;MVAGERRRTGVSLYEVFKLVLQQSAEGEALQAVATMQQGTISDLSAPVALSAARLSHELKIPMADSIMLATARAWDATLWTQDSDFSEIPDVRYVDNRTKGSTANHGLQRDADRLSCQTSVCS
;
A
#
# COMPACT_ATOMS: atom_id res chain seq x y z
N MET A 1 5.37 12.55 18.01
CA MET A 1 4.95 11.84 16.78
C MET A 1 3.73 11.03 17.15
N VAL A 2 2.54 11.50 16.79
CA VAL A 2 1.29 10.77 17.05
C VAL A 2 1.37 9.49 16.23
N ALA A 3 1.13 8.33 16.85
CA ALA A 3 1.06 7.06 16.15
C ALA A 3 -0.19 7.07 15.25
N GLY A 4 -0.05 7.57 14.02
CA GLY A 4 -1.11 7.64 13.02
C GLY A 4 -1.60 6.24 12.66
N GLU A 5 -2.92 6.08 12.58
CA GLU A 5 -3.58 4.83 12.24
C GLU A 5 -3.19 4.43 10.80
N ARG A 6 -2.58 3.24 10.65
CA ARG A 6 -2.19 2.74 9.32
C ARG A 6 -3.39 2.14 8.61
N ARG A 7 -3.81 2.76 7.50
CA ARG A 7 -4.83 2.20 6.60
C ARG A 7 -4.21 1.42 5.45
N ARG A 8 -4.86 0.29 5.12
CA ARG A 8 -4.59 -0.53 3.93
C ARG A 8 -5.80 -0.51 3.01
N THR A 9 -5.58 -0.66 1.71
CA THR A 9 -6.68 -0.80 0.74
C THR A 9 -6.86 -2.27 0.37
N GLY A 10 -8.08 -2.66 -0.03
CA GLY A 10 -8.30 -4.00 -0.60
C GLY A 10 -7.39 -4.29 -1.80
N VAL A 11 -6.98 -3.26 -2.55
CA VAL A 11 -6.02 -3.37 -3.66
C VAL A 11 -4.65 -3.80 -3.16
N SER A 12 -4.14 -3.19 -2.09
CA SER A 12 -2.86 -3.59 -1.49
C SER A 12 -2.86 -5.03 -0.98
N LEU A 13 -3.99 -5.50 -0.42
CA LEU A 13 -4.13 -6.91 -0.02
C LEU A 13 -4.06 -7.83 -1.23
N TYR A 14 -4.75 -7.47 -2.32
CA TYR A 14 -4.74 -8.24 -3.57
C TYR A 14 -3.32 -8.36 -4.14
N GLU A 15 -2.57 -7.26 -4.22
CA GLU A 15 -1.22 -7.25 -4.78
C GLU A 15 -0.27 -8.10 -3.95
N VAL A 16 -0.26 -7.92 -2.63
CA VAL A 16 0.61 -8.71 -1.73
C VAL A 16 0.25 -10.18 -1.77
N PHE A 17 -1.04 -10.52 -1.69
CA PHE A 17 -1.47 -11.91 -1.76
C PHE A 17 -1.02 -12.56 -3.08
N LYS A 18 -1.27 -11.91 -4.21
CA LYS A 18 -0.88 -12.42 -5.53
C LYS A 18 0.63 -12.62 -5.64
N LEU A 19 1.42 -11.65 -5.17
CA LEU A 19 2.88 -11.70 -5.24
C LEU A 19 3.46 -12.82 -4.38
N VAL A 20 2.95 -13.01 -3.15
CA VAL A 20 3.39 -14.09 -2.27
C VAL A 20 2.95 -15.44 -2.85
N LEU A 21 1.70 -15.55 -3.32
CA LEU A 21 1.19 -16.79 -3.93
C LEU A 21 2.00 -17.24 -5.16
N GLN A 22 2.59 -16.31 -5.91
CA GLN A 22 3.46 -16.64 -7.05
C GLN A 22 4.80 -17.26 -6.65
N GLN A 23 5.24 -17.05 -5.40
CA GLN A 23 6.58 -17.42 -4.92
C GLN A 23 6.53 -18.48 -3.82
N SER A 24 5.36 -18.70 -3.23
CA SER A 24 5.15 -19.47 -2.01
C SER A 24 3.82 -20.24 -2.04
N ALA A 25 3.60 -21.09 -1.03
CA ALA A 25 2.32 -21.77 -0.84
C ALA A 25 1.21 -20.80 -0.40
N GLU A 26 -0.04 -21.16 -0.68
CA GLU A 26 -1.23 -20.37 -0.32
C GLU A 26 -1.31 -20.05 1.19
N GLY A 27 -0.90 -20.99 2.05
CA GLY A 27 -0.86 -20.77 3.50
C GLY A 27 0.06 -19.61 3.92
N GLU A 28 1.19 -19.43 3.23
CA GLU A 28 2.12 -18.32 3.49
C GLU A 28 1.53 -16.99 3.00
N ALA A 29 0.86 -17.00 1.84
CA ALA A 29 0.16 -15.82 1.32
C ALA A 29 -0.97 -15.36 2.27
N LEU A 30 -1.74 -16.31 2.82
CA LEU A 30 -2.77 -16.05 3.82
C LEU A 30 -2.17 -15.46 5.10
N GLN A 31 -1.03 -15.98 5.58
CA GLN A 31 -0.36 -15.46 6.76
C GLN A 31 0.17 -14.02 6.55
N ALA A 32 0.66 -13.71 5.35
CA ALA A 32 1.10 -12.38 4.99
C ALA A 32 -0.06 -11.37 5.03
N VAL A 33 -1.19 -11.67 4.37
CA VAL A 33 -2.36 -10.76 4.39
C VAL A 33 -3.04 -10.69 5.74
N ALA A 34 -3.03 -11.75 6.54
CA ALA A 34 -3.54 -11.73 7.91
C ALA A 34 -2.77 -10.72 8.79
N THR A 35 -1.47 -10.57 8.57
CA THR A 35 -0.65 -9.54 9.24
C THR A 35 -1.05 -8.13 8.78
N MET A 36 -1.29 -7.94 7.48
CA MET A 36 -1.72 -6.65 6.93
C MET A 36 -3.11 -6.24 7.44
N GLN A 37 -4.00 -7.20 7.65
CA GLN A 37 -5.36 -7.02 8.17
C GLN A 37 -5.41 -6.66 9.67
N GLN A 38 -4.27 -6.66 10.39
CA GLN A 38 -4.20 -6.14 11.75
C GLN A 38 -4.34 -4.60 11.79
N GLY A 39 -4.15 -3.92 10.66
CA GLY A 39 -4.49 -2.50 10.48
C GLY A 39 -5.90 -2.30 9.93
N THR A 40 -6.30 -1.04 9.76
CA THR A 40 -7.63 -0.70 9.26
C THR A 40 -7.70 -0.91 7.74
N ILE A 41 -8.59 -1.79 7.29
CA ILE A 41 -8.86 -1.98 5.85
C ILE A 41 -9.91 -0.96 5.41
N SER A 42 -9.58 -0.18 4.37
CA SER A 42 -10.52 0.70 3.69
C SER A 42 -11.18 -0.03 2.52
N ASP A 43 -12.50 -0.08 2.53
CA ASP A 43 -13.31 -0.61 1.43
C ASP A 43 -13.33 0.35 0.22
N LEU A 44 -13.41 -0.23 -0.97
CA LEU A 44 -13.62 0.52 -2.21
C LEU A 44 -15.10 0.93 -2.32
N SER A 45 -15.45 2.08 -1.76
CA SER A 45 -16.79 2.65 -1.90
C SER A 45 -17.01 3.30 -3.27
N ALA A 46 -18.27 3.48 -3.69
CA ALA A 46 -18.60 4.14 -4.96
C ALA A 46 -17.99 5.56 -5.09
N PRO A 47 -18.01 6.44 -4.05
CA PRO A 47 -17.33 7.73 -4.13
C PRO A 47 -15.82 7.61 -4.36
N VAL A 48 -15.15 6.66 -3.69
CA VAL A 48 -13.71 6.41 -3.87
C VAL A 48 -13.44 5.91 -5.28
N ALA A 49 -14.25 4.99 -5.81
CA ALA A 49 -14.09 4.46 -7.16
C ALA A 49 -14.23 5.54 -8.25
N LEU A 50 -15.23 6.41 -8.15
CA LEU A 50 -15.40 7.53 -9.10
C LEU A 50 -14.26 8.54 -9.01
N SER A 51 -13.80 8.85 -7.79
CA SER A 51 -12.64 9.71 -7.60
C SER A 51 -11.36 9.08 -8.17
N ALA A 52 -11.15 7.79 -7.97
CA ALA A 52 -10.01 7.04 -8.50
C ALA A 52 -10.00 7.00 -10.03
N ALA A 53 -11.16 6.80 -10.67
CA ALA A 53 -11.28 6.82 -12.12
C ALA A 53 -10.91 8.21 -12.69
N ARG A 54 -11.37 9.29 -12.04
CA ARG A 54 -11.01 10.66 -12.42
C ARG A 54 -9.50 10.90 -12.27
N LEU A 55 -8.90 10.51 -11.14
CA LEU A 55 -7.46 10.65 -10.91
C LEU A 55 -6.61 9.85 -11.91
N SER A 56 -7.02 8.62 -12.24
CA SER A 56 -6.34 7.81 -13.27
C SER A 56 -6.37 8.53 -14.62
N HIS A 57 -7.51 9.13 -14.98
CA HIS A 57 -7.64 9.86 -16.24
C HIS A 57 -6.81 11.14 -16.28
N GLU A 58 -6.83 11.94 -15.21
CA GLU A 58 -6.16 13.24 -15.11
C GLU A 58 -4.64 13.09 -14.99
N LEU A 59 -4.17 12.19 -14.13
CA LEU A 59 -2.75 12.00 -13.82
C LEU A 59 -2.08 10.91 -14.67
N LYS A 60 -2.85 10.20 -15.51
CA LYS A 60 -2.37 9.07 -16.34
C LYS A 60 -1.69 7.96 -15.53
N ILE A 61 -2.13 7.78 -14.28
CA ILE A 61 -1.64 6.71 -13.40
C ILE A 61 -2.50 5.44 -13.52
N PRO A 62 -1.92 4.25 -13.26
CA PRO A 62 -2.66 2.99 -13.25
C PRO A 62 -3.84 2.99 -12.27
N MET A 63 -4.81 2.11 -12.52
CA MET A 63 -6.03 1.96 -11.71
C MET A 63 -5.72 1.66 -10.23
N ALA A 64 -4.73 0.81 -9.95
CA ALA A 64 -4.39 0.44 -8.58
C ALA A 64 -3.95 1.68 -7.79
N ASP A 65 -2.99 2.42 -8.34
CA ASP A 65 -2.44 3.60 -7.68
C ASP A 65 -3.47 4.72 -7.56
N SER A 66 -4.36 4.87 -8.55
CA SER A 66 -5.43 5.85 -8.48
C SER A 66 -6.45 5.54 -7.38
N ILE A 67 -6.75 4.25 -7.13
CA ILE A 67 -7.59 3.82 -6.01
C ILE A 67 -6.91 4.14 -4.68
N MET A 68 -5.60 3.92 -4.59
CA MET A 68 -4.84 4.17 -3.37
C MET A 68 -4.77 5.66 -3.04
N LEU A 69 -4.51 6.49 -4.05
CA LEU A 69 -4.51 7.95 -3.92
C LEU A 69 -5.91 8.50 -3.59
N ALA A 70 -6.96 8.01 -4.25
CA ALA A 70 -8.33 8.39 -3.94
C ALA A 70 -8.72 8.02 -2.50
N THR A 71 -8.29 6.84 -2.05
CA THR A 71 -8.53 6.40 -0.67
C THR A 71 -7.77 7.28 0.31
N ALA A 72 -6.50 7.60 0.04
CA ALA A 72 -5.71 8.47 0.90
C ALA A 72 -6.39 9.84 1.10
N ARG A 73 -6.83 10.46 0.00
CA ARG A 73 -7.56 11.74 0.02
C ARG A 73 -8.92 11.66 0.71
N ALA A 74 -9.64 10.55 0.55
CA ALA A 74 -10.95 10.36 1.19
C ALA A 74 -10.86 10.30 2.73
N TRP A 75 -9.68 9.96 3.26
CA TRP A 75 -9.42 9.82 4.70
C TRP A 75 -8.44 10.86 5.24
N ASP A 76 -8.19 11.94 4.49
CA ASP A 76 -7.24 13.02 4.84
C ASP A 76 -5.89 12.47 5.34
N ALA A 77 -5.35 11.54 4.55
CA ALA A 77 -4.15 10.81 4.91
C ALA A 77 -3.15 10.84 3.76
N THR A 78 -1.88 10.72 4.12
CA THR A 78 -0.77 10.76 3.17
C THR A 78 -0.58 9.39 2.54
N LEU A 79 -0.51 9.31 1.21
CA LEU A 79 -0.12 8.08 0.51
C LEU A 79 1.40 7.95 0.56
N TRP A 80 1.92 6.96 1.26
CA TRP A 80 3.34 6.63 1.24
C TRP A 80 3.61 5.64 0.12
N THR A 81 4.56 5.93 -0.76
CA THR A 81 4.93 5.03 -1.88
C THR A 81 6.43 4.88 -2.04
N GLN A 82 6.87 3.75 -2.60
CA GLN A 82 8.26 3.52 -3.04
C GLN A 82 8.39 3.63 -4.56
N ASP A 83 7.31 3.99 -5.26
CA ASP A 83 7.33 4.26 -6.68
C ASP A 83 7.66 5.75 -6.89
N SER A 84 8.81 5.99 -7.52
CA SER A 84 9.33 7.34 -7.80
C SER A 84 8.44 8.12 -8.75
N ASP A 85 7.64 7.42 -9.57
CA ASP A 85 6.77 8.02 -10.58
C ASP A 85 5.62 8.82 -9.94
N PHE A 86 5.40 8.65 -8.64
CA PHE A 86 4.38 9.36 -7.86
C PHE A 86 4.91 10.56 -7.08
N SER A 87 6.22 10.84 -7.14
CA SER A 87 6.85 11.91 -6.36
C SER A 87 6.36 13.32 -6.71
N GLU A 88 5.79 13.51 -7.91
CA GLU A 88 5.23 14.78 -8.37
C GLU A 88 3.75 14.99 -8.00
N ILE A 89 3.11 14.01 -7.35
CA ILE A 89 1.67 14.06 -7.03
C ILE A 89 1.44 14.64 -5.62
N PRO A 90 0.54 15.63 -5.48
CA PRO A 90 0.16 16.16 -4.16
C PRO A 90 -0.37 15.06 -3.23
N ASP A 91 0.04 15.12 -1.96
CA ASP A 91 -0.31 14.19 -0.87
C ASP A 91 0.34 12.80 -0.97
N VAL A 92 1.34 12.67 -1.84
CA VAL A 92 2.20 11.49 -1.91
C VAL A 92 3.54 11.77 -1.22
N ARG A 93 3.99 10.83 -0.38
CA ARG A 93 5.36 10.82 0.15
C ARG A 93 6.12 9.61 -0.36
N TYR A 94 7.22 9.89 -1.05
CA TYR A 94 8.19 8.87 -1.44
C TYR A 94 9.09 8.51 -0.26
N VAL A 95 9.32 7.20 -0.03
CA VAL A 95 10.33 6.72 0.94
C VAL A 95 11.30 5.77 0.26
N ASP A 96 12.57 6.16 0.21
CA ASP A 96 13.64 5.27 -0.22
C ASP A 96 14.07 4.36 0.94
N ASN A 97 13.69 3.08 0.92
CA ASN A 97 14.16 2.10 1.90
C ASN A 97 15.44 1.35 1.44
N ARG A 98 16.42 2.07 0.89
CA ARG A 98 17.75 1.51 0.59
C ARG A 98 18.75 1.55 1.74
N THR A 99 18.38 2.01 2.92
CA THR A 99 19.27 1.97 4.11
C THR A 99 18.54 1.45 5.33
N LYS A 100 18.78 0.18 5.71
CA LYS A 100 19.46 -0.24 6.97
C LYS A 100 19.71 -1.76 7.00
N GLY A 101 21.00 -2.14 7.12
CA GLY A 101 21.47 -3.20 8.01
C GLY A 101 21.30 -4.66 7.58
N SER A 102 22.38 -5.24 7.04
CA SER A 102 22.63 -6.69 7.06
C SER A 102 22.57 -7.26 8.48
N THR A 103 21.55 -8.06 8.79
CA THR A 103 21.70 -9.24 9.66
C THR A 103 20.73 -10.34 9.20
N ALA A 104 21.31 -11.51 8.95
CA ALA A 104 20.66 -12.71 8.45
C ALA A 104 19.59 -13.27 9.41
N ASN A 105 18.70 -14.08 8.84
CA ASN A 105 17.57 -14.82 9.41
C ASN A 105 16.26 -14.03 9.61
N HIS A 106 15.18 -14.61 9.07
CA HIS A 106 13.80 -14.12 8.88
C HIS A 106 13.54 -13.42 7.53
N GLY A 107 13.55 -14.21 6.45
CA GLY A 107 13.33 -13.74 5.07
C GLY A 107 11.88 -13.33 4.76
N LEU A 108 10.87 -14.00 5.32
CA LEU A 108 9.48 -13.82 4.90
C LEU A 108 8.75 -12.63 5.54
N GLN A 109 9.01 -12.38 6.83
CA GLN A 109 8.40 -11.25 7.55
C GLN A 109 8.87 -9.91 6.99
N ARG A 110 10.14 -9.84 6.53
CA ARG A 110 10.70 -8.63 5.95
C ARG A 110 10.09 -8.28 4.60
N ASP A 111 9.74 -9.26 3.77
CA ASP A 111 9.11 -8.97 2.48
C ASP A 111 7.67 -8.49 2.67
N ALA A 112 6.90 -9.13 3.56
CA ALA A 112 5.57 -8.65 3.95
C ALA A 112 5.63 -7.27 4.62
N ASP A 113 6.60 -7.02 5.50
CA ASP A 113 6.79 -5.70 6.13
C ASP A 113 7.24 -4.64 5.11
N ARG A 114 8.10 -5.00 4.16
CA ARG A 114 8.59 -4.14 3.08
C ARG A 114 7.47 -3.79 2.10
N LEU A 115 6.65 -4.76 1.70
CA LEU A 115 5.43 -4.58 0.90
C LEU A 115 4.35 -3.83 1.67
N SER A 116 4.20 -4.06 2.98
CA SER A 116 3.27 -3.28 3.82
C SER A 116 3.72 -1.83 3.97
N CYS A 117 5.01 -1.52 3.88
CA CYS A 117 5.52 -0.14 3.91
C CYS A 117 5.55 0.52 2.53
N GLN A 118 5.31 -0.23 1.44
CA GLN A 118 5.26 0.32 0.08
C GLN A 118 4.02 1.16 -0.17
N THR A 119 2.95 0.98 0.60
CA THR A 119 1.68 1.68 0.37
C THR A 119 0.88 1.79 1.66
N SER A 120 1.27 2.75 2.51
CA SER A 120 0.50 3.09 3.70
C SER A 120 -0.19 4.43 3.53
N VAL A 121 -1.46 4.48 3.88
CA VAL A 121 -2.19 5.73 4.07
C VAL A 121 -2.06 6.09 5.55
N CYS A 122 -1.26 7.14 5.86
CA CYS A 122 -1.03 7.59 7.24
C CYS A 122 -1.57 9.01 7.43
N SER A 123 -2.45 9.19 8.41
CA SER A 123 -2.82 10.50 8.97
C SER A 123 -1.72 11.04 9.90
#